data_AF-A0A453DPN5-F1
#
_entry.id   AF-A0A453DPN5-F1
#
_cell.length_a   1.000
_cell.length_b   1.000
_cell.length_c   1.000
_cell.angle_alpha   90.00
_cell.angle_beta   90.00
_cell.angle_gamma   90.00
#
_symmetry.space_group_name_H-M   'P 1'
#
loop_
_entity.id
_entity.type
_entity.pdbx_description
1 polymer ?
#
loop_
_entity_poly.entity_id
_entity_poly.type
_entity_poly.pdbx_seq_one_letter_code
_entity_poly.pdbx_strand_id
1 'polypeptide(L)'
;MDVIPGDMVVNAMMVSMSAHSEDQQAQIIYHVTSSLCNPAPYAVLSDSGHRYFLDNPPCTGRNGELAQLKKMRFFSTVARLTLYTTIKYKLPLEVS
;
A
#
# COMPACT_ATOMS: atom_id res chain seq x y z
N MET A 1 9.71 3.44 4.29
CA MET A 1 9.14 2.17 3.80
C MET A 1 9.94 1.73 2.62
N ASP A 2 10.26 0.44 2.54
CA ASP A 2 10.87 -0.12 1.33
C ASP A 2 9.76 -0.44 0.33
N VAL A 3 9.86 0.10 -0.89
CA VAL A 3 8.83 -0.05 -1.93
C VAL A 3 9.51 -0.49 -3.22
N ILE A 4 9.34 -1.76 -3.56
CA ILE A 4 9.95 -2.35 -4.75
C ILE A 4 8.93 -2.42 -5.91
N PRO A 5 9.28 -1.92 -7.11
CA PRO A 5 8.47 -2.09 -8.31
C PRO A 5 8.26 -3.56 -8.68
N GLY A 6 7.10 -3.89 -9.23
CA GLY A 6 6.74 -5.28 -9.56
C GLY A 6 7.64 -5.93 -10.61
N ASP A 7 8.09 -5.15 -11.61
CA ASP A 7 9.03 -5.60 -12.63
C ASP A 7 10.40 -5.99 -12.03
N MET A 8 10.89 -5.24 -11.04
CA MET A 8 12.12 -5.59 -10.33
C MET A 8 11.98 -6.87 -9.53
N VAL A 9 10.81 -7.13 -8.93
CA VAL A 9 10.52 -8.40 -8.24
C VAL A 9 10.56 -9.57 -9.23
N VAL A 10 9.89 -9.45 -10.38
CA VAL A 10 9.87 -10.50 -11.41
C VAL A 10 11.27 -10.76 -11.96
N ASN A 11 12.03 -9.70 -12.25
CA ASN A 11 13.41 -9.82 -12.73
C ASN A 11 14.32 -10.50 -11.70
N ALA A 12 14.22 -10.10 -10.43
CA ALA A 12 15.00 -10.73 -9.36
C ALA A 12 14.65 -12.22 -9.19
N MET A 13 13.37 -12.56 -9.29
CA MET A 13 12.92 -13.96 -9.25
C MET A 13 13.53 -14.76 -10.40
N MET A 14 13.44 -14.26 -11.64
CA MET A 14 14.00 -14.94 -12.82
C MET A 14 15.52 -15.15 -12.71
N VAL A 15 16.26 -14.14 -12.23
CA VAL A 15 17.71 -14.23 -12.02
C VAL A 15 18.06 -15.20 -10.89
N SER A 16 17.29 -15.22 -9.80
CA SER A 16 17.50 -16.20 -8.72
C SER A 16 17.26 -17.62 -9.21
N MET A 17 16.22 -17.86 -10.03
CA MET A 17 15.94 -19.16 -10.61
C MET A 17 17.04 -19.62 -11.57
N SER A 18 17.55 -18.74 -12.42
CA SER A 18 18.64 -19.09 -13.35
C SER A 18 19.95 -19.37 -12.62
N ALA A 19 20.27 -18.59 -11.59
CA ALA A 19 21.50 -18.76 -10.81
C ALA A 19 21.57 -20.09 -10.03
N HIS A 20 20.43 -20.68 -9.68
CA HIS A 20 20.35 -21.95 -8.95
C HIS A 20 19.83 -23.11 -9.80
N SER A 21 19.81 -22.94 -11.13
CA SER A 21 19.24 -23.95 -12.03
C SER A 21 19.99 -25.29 -11.99
N GLU A 22 21.26 -25.30 -11.59
CA GLU A 22 22.11 -26.51 -11.52
C GLU A 22 22.50 -26.90 -10.08
N ASP A 23 22.18 -26.07 -9.09
CA ASP A 23 22.65 -26.25 -7.72
C ASP A 23 21.55 -26.91 -6.85
N GLN A 24 21.58 -28.25 -6.77
CA GLN A 24 20.55 -29.04 -6.10
C GLN A 24 20.67 -29.10 -4.57
N GLN A 25 21.75 -28.55 -3.98
CA GLN A 25 22.10 -28.79 -2.57
C GLN A 25 22.04 -27.55 -1.67
N ALA A 26 22.01 -26.34 -2.22
CA ALA A 26 22.02 -25.10 -1.44
C ALA A 26 20.67 -24.36 -1.49
N GLN A 27 19.95 -24.32 -0.36
CA GLN A 27 18.82 -23.42 -0.19
C GLN A 27 19.36 -22.00 0.08
N ILE A 28 19.34 -21.13 -0.94
CA ILE A 28 19.82 -19.75 -0.82
C ILE A 28 18.63 -18.80 -0.72
N ILE A 29 18.63 -17.96 0.32
CA ILE A 29 17.57 -16.98 0.60
C ILE A 29 18.01 -15.60 0.13
N TYR A 30 17.29 -15.02 -0.82
CA TYR A 30 17.54 -13.67 -1.35
C TYR A 30 16.61 -12.64 -0.70
N HIS A 31 17.20 -11.63 -0.05
CA HIS A 31 16.48 -10.44 0.43
C HIS A 31 16.49 -9.35 -0.65
N VAL A 32 15.47 -9.36 -1.51
CA VAL A 32 15.31 -8.36 -2.57
C VAL A 32 14.61 -7.12 -1.99
N THR A 33 15.25 -5.96 -2.11
CA THR A 33 14.77 -4.66 -1.58
C THR A 33 14.92 -3.58 -2.65
N SER A 34 14.27 -2.42 -2.50
CA SER A 34 14.32 -1.32 -3.49
C SER A 34 15.59 -0.47 -3.46
N SER A 35 16.67 -0.97 -2.83
CA SER A 35 17.94 -0.29 -2.51
C SER A 35 17.92 0.51 -1.18
N LEU A 36 19.11 0.64 -0.56
CA LEU A 36 19.31 1.36 0.71
C LEU A 36 18.97 2.86 0.61
N CYS A 37 19.02 3.41 -0.60
CA CYS A 37 18.86 4.85 -0.86
C CYS A 37 17.44 5.29 -1.25
N ASN A 38 16.46 4.38 -1.31
CA ASN A 38 15.08 4.76 -1.68
C ASN A 38 14.03 4.48 -0.58
N PRO A 39 14.23 4.92 0.67
CA PRO A 39 13.17 4.83 1.66
C PRO A 39 12.03 5.77 1.27
N ALA A 40 10.91 5.22 0.78
CA ALA A 40 9.70 5.98 0.52
C ALA A 40 9.08 6.43 1.85
N PRO A 41 8.91 7.75 2.08
CA PRO A 41 8.10 8.23 3.19
C PRO A 41 6.64 7.79 3.00
N TYR A 42 5.95 7.47 4.09
CA TYR A 42 4.52 7.14 4.03
C TYR A 42 3.67 8.24 3.38
N ALA A 43 4.10 9.50 3.51
CA ALA A 43 3.47 10.64 2.84
C ALA A 43 3.44 10.48 1.31
N VAL A 44 4.52 9.98 0.70
CA VAL A 44 4.62 9.77 -0.75
C VAL A 44 3.61 8.72 -1.21
N LEU A 45 3.49 7.60 -0.47
CA LEU A 45 2.49 6.58 -0.76
C LEU A 45 1.06 7.13 -0.66
N SER A 46 0.80 7.93 0.38
CA SER A 46 -0.51 8.55 0.54
C SER A 46 -0.85 9.53 -0.56
N ASP A 47 0.08 10.42 -0.90
CA ASP A 47 -0.18 11.48 -1.86
C ASP A 47 -0.29 10.90 -3.27
N SER A 48 0.50 9.87 -3.58
CA SER A 48 0.40 9.13 -4.84
C SER A 48 -0.94 8.41 -4.95
N GLY A 49 -1.36 7.69 -3.90
CA GLY A 49 -2.67 7.03 -3.89
C GLY A 49 -3.82 8.04 -3.98
N HIS A 50 -3.76 9.14 -3.23
CA HIS A 50 -4.79 10.18 -3.29
C HIS A 50 -4.90 10.80 -4.69
N ARG A 51 -3.78 11.11 -5.34
CA ARG A 51 -3.74 11.64 -6.70
C ARG A 51 -4.29 10.64 -7.70
N TYR A 52 -3.87 9.38 -7.62
CA TYR A 52 -4.35 8.32 -8.51
C TYR A 52 -5.88 8.18 -8.47
N PHE A 53 -6.48 8.13 -7.28
CA PHE A 53 -7.93 8.00 -7.14
C PHE A 53 -8.70 9.31 -7.38
N LEU A 54 -8.03 10.46 -7.34
CA LEU A 54 -8.62 11.73 -7.79
C LEU A 54 -8.76 11.73 -9.32
N ASP A 55 -7.70 11.29 -10.01
CA ASP A 55 -7.66 11.21 -11.47
C ASP A 55 -8.47 10.02 -12.00
N ASN A 56 -8.60 8.95 -11.20
CA ASN A 56 -9.33 7.72 -11.50
C ASN A 56 -10.36 7.43 -10.40
N PRO A 57 -11.45 8.22 -10.31
CA PRO A 57 -12.44 8.08 -9.26
C PRO A 57 -13.16 6.73 -9.38
N PRO A 58 -13.25 5.93 -8.30
CA PRO A 58 -13.95 4.65 -8.34
C PRO A 58 -15.46 4.86 -8.48
N CYS A 59 -16.07 4.16 -9.44
CA CYS A 59 -17.52 4.10 -9.60
C CYS A 59 -18.11 3.31 -8.44
N THR A 60 -18.77 3.99 -7.49
CA THR A 60 -19.27 3.34 -6.25
C THR A 60 -20.79 3.24 -6.24
N GLY A 61 -21.50 4.00 -7.07
CA GLY A 61 -22.96 3.96 -7.16
C GLY A 61 -23.50 2.92 -8.14
N ARG A 62 -24.67 2.34 -7.81
CA ARG A 62 -25.51 1.54 -8.73
C ARG A 62 -25.85 2.29 -10.04
N ASN A 63 -25.75 3.62 -10.00
CA ASN A 63 -26.07 4.55 -11.09
C ASN A 63 -24.81 5.14 -11.76
N GLY A 64 -23.61 4.62 -11.49
CA GLY A 64 -22.36 5.15 -12.04
C GLY A 64 -21.87 6.46 -11.40
N GLU A 65 -22.42 6.84 -10.24
CA GLU A 65 -21.95 8.02 -9.51
C GLU A 65 -20.50 7.82 -9.05
N LEU A 66 -19.69 8.85 -9.31
CA LEU A 66 -18.29 8.92 -8.90
C LEU A 66 -18.21 9.12 -7.38
N ALA A 67 -17.41 8.30 -6.71
CA ALA A 67 -17.18 8.48 -5.29
C ALA A 67 -16.50 9.83 -5.00
N GLN A 68 -17.06 10.61 -4.06
CA GLN A 68 -16.35 11.76 -3.51
C GLN A 68 -15.16 11.28 -2.68
N LEU A 69 -13.97 11.39 -3.25
CA LEU A 69 -12.74 10.98 -2.57
C LEU A 69 -12.34 12.03 -1.53
N LYS A 70 -12.56 11.75 -0.25
CA LYS A 70 -12.02 12.56 0.84
C LYS A 70 -10.54 12.22 1.05
N LYS A 71 -9.69 13.25 1.22
CA LYS A 71 -8.26 13.06 1.54
C LYS A 71 -8.09 12.14 2.75
N MET A 72 -7.22 11.13 2.60
CA MET A 72 -6.92 10.17 3.67
C MET A 72 -6.31 10.90 4.87
N ARG A 73 -6.78 10.55 6.08
CA ARG A 73 -6.31 11.16 7.32
C ARG A 73 -5.37 10.22 8.04
N PHE A 74 -4.16 10.70 8.32
CA PHE A 74 -3.21 10.01 9.19
C PHE A 74 -3.35 10.49 10.61
N PHE A 75 -3.14 9.56 11.54
CA PHE A 75 -3.10 9.84 12.96
C PHE A 75 -1.72 9.48 13.48
N SER A 76 -1.13 10.37 14.27
CA SER A 76 0.18 10.16 14.87
C SER A 76 0.18 9.09 15.97
N THR A 77 -0.99 8.68 16.45
CA THR A 77 -1.14 7.74 17.57
C THR A 77 -2.40 6.89 17.40
N VAL A 78 -2.35 5.66 17.90
CA VAL A 78 -3.52 4.76 17.96
C VAL A 78 -4.66 5.39 18.76
N ALA A 79 -4.38 6.06 19.88
CA ALA A 79 -5.43 6.72 20.68
C ALA A 79 -6.26 7.74 19.87
N ARG A 80 -5.61 8.61 19.09
CA ARG A 80 -6.30 9.57 18.21
C ARG A 80 -7.08 8.88 17.09
N LEU A 81 -6.55 7.79 16.54
CA LEU A 81 -7.26 6.97 15.55
C LEU A 81 -8.54 6.39 16.18
N THR A 82 -8.42 5.71 17.33
CA THR A 82 -9.55 5.09 18.04
C THR A 82 -10.60 6.12 18.45
N LEU A 83 -10.19 7.29 18.94
CA LEU A 83 -11.12 8.36 19.28
C LEU A 83 -11.91 8.82 18.04
N TYR A 84 -11.22 9.06 16.93
CA TYR A 84 -11.86 9.47 15.69
C TYR A 84 -12.80 8.40 15.13
N THR A 85 -12.38 7.13 15.14
CA THR A 85 -13.23 6.04 14.64
C THR A 85 -14.47 5.85 15.52
N THR A 86 -14.32 5.98 16.83
CA THR A 86 -15.42 5.91 17.79
C THR A 86 -16.44 7.02 17.53
N ILE A 87 -15.99 8.27 17.44
CA ILE A 87 -16.89 9.42 17.22
C ILE A 87 -17.58 9.36 15.87
N LYS A 88 -16.82 9.07 14.81
CA LYS A 88 -17.32 9.23 13.44
C LYS A 88 -18.09 8.02 12.91
N TYR A 89 -17.73 6.82 13.37
CA TYR A 89 -18.28 5.58 12.82
C TYR A 89 -18.99 4.73 13.88
N LYS A 90 -18.41 4.53 15.07
CA LYS A 90 -19.01 3.65 16.09
C LYS A 90 -20.27 4.25 16.72
N LEU A 91 -20.20 5.50 17.18
CA LEU A 91 -21.30 6.21 17.83
C LEU A 91 -22.56 6.30 16.94
N PRO A 92 -22.48 6.72 15.67
CA PRO A 92 -23.65 6.76 14.80
C PRO A 92 -24.29 5.38 14.54
N LEU A 93 -23.52 4.30 14.62
CA LEU A 93 -24.03 2.94 14.42
C LEU A 93 -24.73 2.37 15.66
N GLU A 94 -24.37 2.84 16.86
CA GLU A 94 -24.99 2.39 18.12
C GLU A 94 -26.29 3.16 18.44
N VAL A 95 -26.52 4.29 17.78
CA VAL A 95 -27.70 5.15 17.96
C VAL A 95 -28.75 4.92 16.86
N SER A 96 -28.48 4.01 15.89
CA SER A 96 -29.39 3.63 14.81
C SER A 96 -30.12 2.33 15.11
#